data_AF-A0A7L7TMV1-F1
#
_entry.id   AF-A0A7L7TMV1-F1
#
_cell.length_a   1.000
_cell.length_b   1.000
_cell.length_c   1.000
_cell.angle_alpha   90.00
_cell.angle_beta   90.00
_cell.angle_gamma   90.00
#
_symmetry.space_group_name_H-M   'P 1'
#
loop_
_entity.id
_entity.type
_entity.pdbx_description
1 polymer ?
#
loop_
_entity_poly.entity_id
_entity_poly.type
_entity_poly.pdbx_seq_one_letter_code
_entity_poly.pdbx_strand_id
1 'polypeptide(L)'
;MGGLKMKTVLLGLMLTMASFHVLGDSIAQEDAISPEQALVEVKKKAKEAPSPTMDDDKRQELARIQLMSEAGRNYGVQLGRYNRWLAQARLLDNQSVQLDQSFPFGRLYLRSGTLQPPILDSAEDYRAIEDDGRLRKLVDKNFRTMVQARFRNTALTWRDFLLPDDMAKPPLPRETLLPRTSEESERWDKAMREGWEEGRSMAIDEADLRLEALQRGFRGMVLYRLLALHGMIDPPQVIERRPGEVITSDNGDELLIGVREEIISKDAYFVSEPGRWKALDYGFKAPGEK
;
A
#
# COMPACT_ATOMS: atom_id res chain seq x y z
N MET A 1 31.93 62.66 -41.79
CA MET A 1 33.27 62.09 -41.55
C MET A 1 33.42 61.94 -40.04
N GLY A 2 33.35 60.72 -39.50
CA GLY A 2 33.26 60.45 -38.04
C GLY A 2 31.93 60.91 -37.39
N GLY A 3 31.38 60.26 -36.37
CA GLY A 3 31.77 58.99 -35.75
C GLY A 3 31.38 58.93 -34.26
N LEU A 4 30.30 58.19 -33.94
CA LEU A 4 30.04 57.39 -32.71
C LEU A 4 30.59 57.92 -31.35
N LYS A 5 29.80 57.98 -30.27
CA LYS A 5 29.43 56.78 -29.49
C LYS A 5 28.20 56.95 -28.58
N MET A 6 27.71 55.80 -28.12
CA MET A 6 26.38 55.57 -27.53
C MET A 6 26.42 55.31 -26.01
N LYS A 7 25.23 55.36 -25.40
CA LYS A 7 24.87 55.33 -23.97
C LYS A 7 25.33 54.08 -23.18
N THR A 8 25.55 54.30 -21.86
CA THR A 8 25.10 53.56 -20.63
C THR A 8 24.84 52.03 -20.75
N VAL A 9 25.13 51.13 -19.79
CA VAL A 9 25.09 51.10 -18.30
C VAL A 9 26.20 50.14 -17.77
N LEU A 10 26.39 49.70 -16.51
CA LEU A 10 25.66 49.74 -15.21
C LEU A 10 26.67 49.60 -14.04
N LEU A 11 26.42 50.16 -12.85
CA LEU A 11 27.11 49.75 -11.61
C LEU A 11 26.32 50.05 -10.31
N GLY A 12 26.13 49.02 -9.47
CA GLY A 12 26.02 49.13 -8.00
C GLY A 12 24.72 49.63 -7.35
N LEU A 13 24.01 48.73 -6.66
CA LEU A 13 23.32 49.04 -5.40
C LEU A 13 23.16 47.78 -4.53
N MET A 14 23.51 47.85 -3.25
CA MET A 14 23.16 46.82 -2.25
C MET A 14 21.75 47.08 -1.69
N LEU A 15 21.01 46.03 -1.31
CA LEU A 15 20.24 46.03 -0.05
C LEU A 15 19.82 44.62 0.44
N THR A 16 20.12 44.35 1.72
CA THR A 16 19.35 43.57 2.74
C THR A 16 18.91 42.10 2.55
N MET A 17 19.36 41.30 3.54
CA MET A 17 18.65 40.26 4.34
C MET A 17 17.89 39.10 3.66
N ALA A 18 18.28 37.88 4.03
CA ALA A 18 17.49 37.05 4.96
C ALA A 18 18.37 35.97 5.63
N SER A 19 18.47 35.98 6.95
CA SER A 19 19.11 34.92 7.73
C SER A 19 18.10 33.79 7.99
N PHE A 20 18.22 32.65 7.31
CA PHE A 20 17.44 31.47 7.66
C PHE A 20 18.24 30.58 8.61
N HIS A 21 17.78 30.52 9.87
CA HIS A 21 18.04 29.36 10.71
C HIS A 21 17.16 28.21 10.20
N VAL A 22 17.78 27.07 9.88
CA VAL A 22 17.09 25.78 9.84
C VAL A 22 17.67 24.95 10.98
N LEU A 23 16.99 25.00 12.12
CA LEU A 23 17.09 23.96 13.14
C LEU A 23 16.00 22.94 12.81
N GLY A 24 16.39 21.69 12.53
CA GLY A 24 15.44 20.61 12.23
C GLY A 24 15.72 19.84 10.95
N ASP A 25 16.93 19.30 10.81
CA ASP A 25 17.23 18.23 9.83
C ASP A 25 17.84 17.00 10.55
N SER A 26 17.55 16.87 11.85
CA SER A 26 17.92 15.71 12.66
C SER A 26 16.76 14.73 12.76
N ILE A 27 16.58 13.93 11.71
CA ILE A 27 16.05 12.54 11.66
C ILE A 27 15.96 12.15 10.17
N ALA A 28 16.45 10.95 9.82
CA ALA A 28 16.47 10.36 8.47
C ALA A 28 17.60 10.78 7.50
N GLN A 29 18.85 10.88 7.98
CA GLN A 29 20.04 10.94 7.11
C GLN A 29 21.15 9.94 7.52
N GLU A 30 20.78 8.72 7.95
CA GLU A 30 21.74 7.65 8.29
C GLU A 30 22.03 6.66 7.14
N ASP A 31 21.18 6.60 6.09
CA ASP A 31 21.35 5.70 4.93
C ASP A 31 21.77 6.41 3.62
N ALA A 32 22.16 7.70 3.70
CA ALA A 32 22.53 8.48 2.52
C ALA A 32 23.94 8.13 2.01
N ILE A 33 24.02 7.26 0.99
CA ILE A 33 25.30 6.90 0.33
C ILE A 33 25.99 8.16 -0.20
N SER A 34 27.22 8.40 0.23
CA SER A 34 27.98 9.58 -0.18
C SER A 34 28.44 9.49 -1.65
N PRO A 35 28.67 10.63 -2.34
CA PRO A 35 29.22 10.64 -3.69
C PRO A 35 30.56 9.87 -3.80
N GLU A 36 31.39 9.92 -2.76
CA GLU A 36 32.66 9.19 -2.69
C GLU A 36 32.45 7.68 -2.57
N GLN A 37 31.49 7.23 -1.75
CA GLN A 37 31.12 5.83 -1.61
C GLN A 37 30.58 5.26 -2.93
N ALA A 38 29.65 5.97 -3.58
CA ALA A 38 29.14 5.61 -4.89
C ALA A 38 30.27 5.54 -5.95
N LEU A 39 31.22 6.48 -5.92
CA LEU A 39 32.40 6.46 -6.80
C LEU A 39 33.33 5.27 -6.53
N VAL A 40 33.43 4.77 -5.29
CA VAL A 40 34.20 3.55 -4.97
C VAL A 40 33.52 2.32 -5.56
N GLU A 41 32.20 2.19 -5.44
CA GLU A 41 31.43 1.08 -6.03
C GLU A 41 31.51 1.09 -7.56
N VAL A 42 31.32 2.26 -8.18
CA VAL A 42 31.45 2.43 -9.64
C VAL A 42 32.87 2.06 -10.11
N LYS A 43 33.92 2.50 -9.40
CA LYS A 43 35.32 2.13 -9.73
C LYS A 43 35.62 0.66 -9.51
N LYS A 44 34.97 -0.01 -8.55
CA LYS A 44 35.10 -1.46 -8.35
C LYS A 44 34.45 -2.21 -9.52
N LYS A 45 33.19 -1.91 -9.82
CA LYS A 45 32.42 -2.52 -10.91
C LYS A 45 33.04 -2.24 -12.29
N ALA A 46 33.66 -1.08 -12.49
CA ALA A 46 34.38 -0.75 -13.72
C ALA A 46 35.67 -1.57 -13.93
N LYS A 47 36.30 -2.11 -12.88
CA LYS A 47 37.44 -3.06 -13.02
C LYS A 47 36.99 -4.48 -13.39
N GLU A 48 35.73 -4.80 -13.12
CA GLU A 48 35.09 -6.08 -13.44
C GLU A 48 34.45 -6.06 -14.84
N ALA A 49 34.41 -4.89 -15.50
CA ALA A 49 33.84 -4.71 -16.83
C ALA A 49 34.73 -5.31 -17.94
N PRO A 50 34.15 -5.73 -19.09
CA PRO A 50 34.92 -6.22 -20.23
C PRO A 50 35.96 -5.21 -20.73
N SER A 51 37.17 -5.69 -21.04
CA SER A 51 38.25 -4.86 -21.58
C SER A 51 37.81 -4.11 -22.86
N PRO A 52 38.23 -2.85 -23.07
CA PRO A 52 38.00 -2.13 -24.33
C PRO A 52 38.57 -2.82 -25.57
N THR A 53 39.53 -3.74 -25.38
CA THR A 53 40.15 -4.55 -26.44
C THR A 53 39.47 -5.91 -26.66
N MET A 54 38.35 -6.17 -25.98
CA MET A 54 37.60 -7.42 -26.14
C MET A 54 36.77 -7.40 -27.42
N ASP A 55 36.93 -8.46 -28.21
CA ASP A 55 36.16 -8.80 -29.40
C ASP A 55 34.64 -8.66 -29.21
N ASP A 56 33.96 -8.14 -30.23
CA ASP A 56 32.55 -7.73 -30.16
C ASP A 56 31.61 -8.91 -29.92
N ASP A 57 31.86 -10.07 -30.55
CA ASP A 57 31.06 -11.28 -30.36
C ASP A 57 31.19 -11.79 -28.92
N LYS A 58 32.41 -11.76 -28.35
CA LYS A 58 32.63 -12.08 -26.93
C LYS A 58 31.93 -11.11 -25.99
N ARG A 59 31.91 -9.81 -26.30
CA ARG A 59 31.18 -8.80 -25.51
C ARG A 59 29.67 -9.04 -25.55
N GLN A 60 29.11 -9.38 -26.71
CA GLN A 60 27.70 -9.74 -26.87
C GLN A 60 27.33 -11.02 -26.09
N GLU A 61 28.18 -12.04 -26.15
CA GLU A 61 27.93 -13.30 -25.46
C GLU A 61 27.99 -13.15 -23.92
N LEU A 62 28.94 -12.38 -23.39
CA LEU A 62 28.95 -12.04 -21.95
C LEU A 62 27.68 -11.29 -21.52
N ALA A 63 27.21 -10.34 -22.33
CA ALA A 63 25.95 -9.65 -22.07
C ALA A 63 24.75 -10.60 -22.12
N ARG A 64 24.72 -11.56 -23.04
CA ARG A 64 23.67 -12.60 -23.10
C ARG A 64 23.70 -13.49 -21.84
N ILE A 65 24.87 -13.93 -21.40
CA ILE A 65 25.02 -14.78 -20.20
C ILE A 65 24.54 -14.03 -18.94
N GLN A 66 24.81 -12.73 -18.85
CA GLN A 66 24.29 -11.88 -17.77
C GLN A 66 22.75 -11.79 -17.82
N LEU A 67 22.17 -11.47 -18.99
CA LEU A 67 20.72 -11.38 -19.16
C LEU A 67 20.00 -12.72 -18.96
N MET A 68 20.64 -13.84 -19.34
CA MET A 68 20.19 -15.20 -19.03
C MET A 68 20.15 -15.44 -17.52
N SER A 69 21.21 -15.06 -16.80
CA SER A 69 21.29 -15.23 -15.35
C SER A 69 20.23 -14.37 -14.62
N GLU A 70 20.03 -13.13 -15.07
CA GLU A 70 18.96 -12.25 -14.58
C GLU A 70 17.56 -12.79 -14.89
N ALA A 71 17.34 -13.34 -16.08
CA ALA A 71 16.08 -14.00 -16.45
C ALA A 71 15.80 -15.25 -15.59
N GLY A 72 16.83 -16.06 -15.34
CA GLY A 72 16.75 -17.22 -14.44
C GLY A 72 16.41 -16.82 -13.01
N ARG A 73 17.07 -15.78 -12.47
CA ARG A 73 16.77 -15.20 -11.16
C ARG A 73 15.35 -14.68 -11.06
N ASN A 74 14.93 -13.84 -12.01
CA ASN A 74 13.60 -13.23 -12.02
C ASN A 74 12.49 -14.28 -12.16
N TYR A 75 12.69 -15.33 -12.97
CA TYR A 75 11.78 -16.47 -13.03
C TYR A 75 11.75 -17.26 -11.72
N GLY A 76 12.92 -17.45 -11.09
CA GLY A 76 13.04 -17.99 -9.73
C GLY A 76 12.18 -17.22 -8.73
N VAL A 77 12.31 -15.89 -8.66
CA VAL A 77 11.52 -15.02 -7.77
C VAL A 77 10.02 -15.20 -7.98
N GLN A 78 9.56 -15.11 -9.23
CA GLN A 78 8.14 -15.26 -9.53
C GLN A 78 7.62 -16.66 -9.17
N LEU A 79 8.40 -17.71 -9.46
CA LEU A 79 8.00 -19.09 -9.24
C LEU A 79 8.04 -19.48 -7.75
N GLY A 80 9.03 -18.99 -6.99
CA GLY A 80 9.12 -19.13 -5.54
C GLY A 80 7.95 -18.45 -4.83
N ARG A 81 7.62 -17.21 -5.23
CA ARG A 81 6.44 -16.46 -4.74
C ARG A 81 5.14 -17.21 -5.05
N TYR A 82 4.95 -17.67 -6.30
CA TYR A 82 3.79 -18.45 -6.72
C TYR A 82 3.62 -19.73 -5.89
N ASN A 83 4.68 -20.53 -5.70
CA ASN A 83 4.60 -21.77 -4.93
C ASN A 83 4.35 -21.51 -3.43
N ARG A 84 4.94 -20.45 -2.86
CA ARG A 84 4.69 -20.06 -1.46
C ARG A 84 3.24 -19.64 -1.24
N TRP A 85 2.64 -18.90 -2.19
CA TRP A 85 1.23 -18.54 -2.17
C TRP A 85 0.30 -19.73 -2.37
N LEU A 86 0.61 -20.64 -3.29
CA LEU A 86 -0.16 -21.88 -3.48
C LEU A 86 -0.17 -22.76 -2.21
N ALA A 87 0.95 -22.84 -1.49
CA ALA A 87 1.02 -23.51 -0.20
C ALA A 87 0.21 -22.77 0.89
N GLN A 88 0.26 -21.43 0.92
CA GLN A 88 -0.52 -20.61 1.85
C GLN A 88 -2.03 -20.80 1.63
N ALA A 89 -2.49 -20.73 0.38
CA ALA A 89 -3.90 -20.87 0.04
C ALA A 89 -4.48 -22.21 0.52
N ARG A 90 -3.73 -23.31 0.35
CA ARG A 90 -4.12 -24.65 0.86
C ARG A 90 -4.20 -24.70 2.39
N LEU A 91 -3.25 -24.08 3.08
CA LEU A 91 -3.26 -24.00 4.55
C LEU A 91 -4.48 -23.22 5.05
N LEU A 92 -4.76 -22.07 4.44
CA LEU A 92 -5.91 -21.22 4.78
C LEU A 92 -7.24 -21.91 4.47
N ASP A 93 -7.35 -22.65 3.36
CA ASP A 93 -8.58 -23.35 3.01
C ASP A 93 -8.88 -24.52 3.97
N ASN A 94 -7.85 -25.24 4.42
CA ASN A 94 -7.97 -26.22 5.51
C ASN A 94 -8.42 -25.59 6.84
N GLN A 95 -8.19 -24.29 7.04
CA GLN A 95 -8.60 -23.52 8.21
C GLN A 95 -9.86 -22.67 7.97
N SER A 96 -10.49 -22.77 6.80
CA SER A 96 -11.56 -21.89 6.33
C SER A 96 -12.69 -21.69 7.34
N VAL A 97 -13.21 -22.78 7.91
CA VAL A 97 -14.27 -22.75 8.92
C VAL A 97 -13.86 -21.96 10.18
N GLN A 98 -12.60 -22.09 10.63
CA GLN A 98 -12.09 -21.35 11.79
C GLN A 98 -11.91 -19.87 11.48
N LEU A 99 -11.46 -19.54 10.27
CA LEU A 99 -11.29 -18.17 9.79
C LEU A 99 -12.66 -17.47 9.59
N ASP A 100 -13.66 -18.18 9.04
CA ASP A 100 -15.04 -17.68 8.89
C ASP A 100 -15.70 -17.41 10.27
N GLN A 101 -15.38 -18.22 11.28
CA GLN A 101 -15.85 -18.02 12.66
C GLN A 101 -15.11 -16.89 13.39
N SER A 102 -13.82 -16.72 13.13
CA SER A 102 -12.96 -15.72 13.77
C SER A 102 -13.13 -14.32 13.17
N PHE A 103 -13.43 -14.23 11.87
CA PHE A 103 -13.65 -12.99 11.13
C PHE A 103 -15.03 -12.96 10.45
N PRO A 104 -16.15 -13.00 11.21
CA PRO A 104 -17.51 -13.05 10.68
C PRO A 104 -18.00 -11.68 10.16
N PHE A 105 -17.25 -11.10 9.21
CA PHE A 105 -17.47 -9.78 8.59
C PHE A 105 -18.93 -9.54 8.18
N GLY A 106 -19.62 -10.54 7.61
CA GLY A 106 -21.03 -10.41 7.21
C GLY A 106 -21.98 -9.96 8.32
N ARG A 107 -21.68 -10.24 9.60
CA ARG A 107 -22.46 -9.76 10.75
C ARG A 107 -22.28 -8.26 11.01
N LEU A 108 -21.17 -7.68 10.55
CA LEU A 108 -20.85 -6.26 10.70
C LEU A 108 -21.51 -5.39 9.62
N TYR A 109 -22.00 -5.99 8.53
CA TYR A 109 -22.61 -5.25 7.43
C TYR A 109 -23.94 -4.59 7.80
N LEU A 110 -24.21 -3.49 7.10
CA LEU A 110 -25.44 -2.71 7.19
C LEU A 110 -26.37 -3.09 6.01
N ARG A 111 -27.63 -2.64 6.04
CA ARG A 111 -28.64 -2.85 4.98
C ARG A 111 -28.66 -4.29 4.44
N SER A 112 -28.95 -5.24 5.32
CA SER A 112 -29.10 -6.67 4.95
C SER A 112 -27.89 -7.31 4.24
N GLY A 113 -26.68 -6.75 4.38
CA GLY A 113 -25.46 -7.31 3.81
C GLY A 113 -24.86 -6.55 2.62
N THR A 114 -25.52 -5.50 2.12
CA THR A 114 -25.05 -4.77 0.92
C THR A 114 -24.14 -3.58 1.22
N LEU A 115 -24.20 -3.02 2.43
CA LEU A 115 -23.45 -1.82 2.81
C LEU A 115 -22.31 -2.16 3.77
N GLN A 116 -21.08 -2.10 3.26
CA GLN A 116 -19.86 -2.26 4.07
C GLN A 116 -19.79 -1.11 5.08
N PRO A 117 -19.61 -1.38 6.38
CA PRO A 117 -19.38 -0.33 7.36
C PRO A 117 -18.03 0.36 7.11
N PRO A 118 -17.85 1.59 7.63
CA PRO A 118 -16.54 2.22 7.69
C PRO A 118 -15.53 1.36 8.44
N ILE A 119 -14.27 1.42 8.02
CA ILE A 119 -13.14 0.86 8.76
C ILE A 119 -12.53 2.01 9.55
N LEU A 120 -12.65 1.96 10.88
CA LEU A 120 -12.06 2.94 11.78
C LEU A 120 -10.70 2.49 12.30
N ASP A 121 -9.95 3.43 12.84
CA ASP A 121 -8.67 3.27 13.52
C ASP A 121 -8.69 4.07 14.82
N SER A 122 -7.91 3.64 15.80
CA SER A 122 -7.83 4.29 17.12
C SER A 122 -6.41 4.31 17.65
N ALA A 123 -5.95 5.49 18.05
CA ALA A 123 -4.69 5.68 18.77
C ALA A 123 -4.97 6.22 20.18
N GLU A 124 -4.15 5.82 21.13
CA GLU A 124 -4.16 6.33 22.52
C GLU A 124 -2.89 7.16 22.75
N ASP A 125 -2.91 8.06 23.73
CA ASP A 125 -1.75 8.87 24.13
C ASP A 125 -1.10 9.69 22.98
N TYR A 126 -1.90 10.29 22.11
CA TYR A 126 -1.38 11.14 21.03
C TYR A 126 -0.84 12.47 21.58
N ARG A 127 0.42 12.77 21.28
CA ARG A 127 1.12 13.98 21.72
C ARG A 127 1.73 14.67 20.52
N ALA A 128 1.35 15.92 20.29
CA ALA A 128 1.94 16.76 19.25
C ALA A 128 2.52 18.04 19.85
N ILE A 129 3.62 18.49 19.27
CA ILE A 129 4.20 19.80 19.50
C ILE A 129 4.04 20.56 18.19
N GLU A 130 3.25 21.62 18.24
CA GLU A 130 2.85 22.47 17.12
C GLU A 130 3.32 23.92 17.39
N ASP A 131 3.19 24.80 16.40
CA ASP A 131 3.52 26.24 16.53
C ASP A 131 4.94 26.50 17.07
N ASP A 132 5.98 25.98 16.41
CA ASP A 132 7.40 26.16 16.77
C ASP A 132 7.72 25.91 18.27
N GLY A 133 7.16 24.83 18.81
CA GLY A 133 7.35 24.45 20.21
C GLY A 133 6.40 25.10 21.21
N ARG A 134 5.52 26.02 20.78
CA ARG A 134 4.70 26.85 21.65
C ARG A 134 3.35 26.22 22.00
N LEU A 135 2.84 25.29 21.19
CA LEU A 135 1.60 24.56 21.45
C LEU A 135 1.92 23.08 21.72
N ARG A 136 1.58 22.58 22.91
CA ARG A 136 1.63 21.14 23.22
C ARG A 136 0.21 20.57 23.30
N LYS A 137 -0.15 19.75 22.33
CA LYS A 137 -1.45 19.08 22.24
C LYS A 137 -1.34 17.68 22.84
N LEU A 138 -2.17 17.40 23.83
CA LEU A 138 -2.30 16.09 24.48
C LEU A 138 -3.71 15.56 24.18
N VAL A 139 -3.81 14.33 23.67
CA VAL A 139 -5.06 13.69 23.29
C VAL A 139 -5.05 12.25 23.79
N ASP A 140 -5.89 11.97 24.79
CA ASP A 140 -5.94 10.65 25.44
C ASP A 140 -6.37 9.55 24.46
N LYS A 141 -7.34 9.86 23.57
CA LYS A 141 -7.82 8.95 22.55
C LYS A 141 -8.20 9.68 21.26
N ASN A 142 -7.70 9.17 20.14
CA ASN A 142 -7.97 9.66 18.79
C ASN A 142 -8.67 8.57 17.97
N PHE A 143 -9.74 8.92 17.26
CA PHE A 143 -10.44 8.03 16.33
C PHE A 143 -10.38 8.60 14.91
N ARG A 144 -10.12 7.75 13.92
CA ARG A 144 -10.04 8.14 12.51
C ARG A 144 -10.76 7.15 11.62
N THR A 145 -11.46 7.64 10.60
CA THR A 145 -11.98 6.80 9.52
C THR A 145 -10.88 6.53 8.51
N MET A 146 -10.51 5.26 8.32
CA MET A 146 -9.52 4.83 7.32
C MET A 146 -10.15 4.56 5.96
N VAL A 147 -11.35 3.99 5.97
CA VAL A 147 -12.14 3.69 4.76
C VAL A 147 -13.59 4.02 5.07
N GLN A 148 -14.23 4.81 4.21
CA GLN A 148 -15.65 5.15 4.34
C GLN A 148 -16.56 3.96 4.02
N ALA A 149 -17.84 4.11 4.35
CA ALA A 149 -18.87 3.14 3.97
C ALA A 149 -18.99 3.05 2.43
N ARG A 150 -19.28 1.86 1.91
CA ARG A 150 -19.46 1.63 0.47
C ARG A 150 -20.33 0.42 0.20
N PHE A 151 -21.10 0.46 -0.88
CA PHE A 151 -21.86 -0.70 -1.33
C PHE A 151 -20.92 -1.80 -1.84
N ARG A 152 -21.29 -3.05 -1.60
CA ARG A 152 -20.67 -4.25 -2.17
C ARG A 152 -21.73 -5.30 -2.44
N ASN A 153 -21.54 -6.07 -3.51
CA ASN A 153 -22.43 -7.17 -3.89
C ASN A 153 -22.36 -8.34 -2.91
N THR A 154 -21.20 -8.51 -2.26
CA THR A 154 -20.94 -9.52 -1.23
C THR A 154 -20.25 -8.88 -0.03
N ALA A 155 -20.46 -9.46 1.15
CA ALA A 155 -19.67 -9.11 2.31
C ALA A 155 -18.21 -9.53 2.12
N LEU A 156 -17.27 -8.71 2.62
CA LEU A 156 -15.87 -9.12 2.73
C LEU A 156 -15.75 -10.39 3.59
N THR A 157 -14.69 -11.14 3.36
CA THR A 157 -14.29 -12.34 4.07
C THR A 157 -12.81 -12.25 4.40
N TRP A 158 -12.25 -13.24 5.10
CA TRP A 158 -10.79 -13.32 5.26
C TRP A 158 -10.04 -13.56 3.93
N ARG A 159 -10.71 -14.11 2.91
CA ARG A 159 -10.11 -14.38 1.59
C ARG A 159 -9.71 -13.09 0.87
N ASP A 160 -10.52 -12.05 1.00
CA ASP A 160 -10.29 -10.71 0.45
C ASP A 160 -9.05 -9.98 1.03
N PHE A 161 -8.45 -10.51 2.09
CA PHE A 161 -7.24 -9.98 2.71
C PHE A 161 -6.05 -10.94 2.57
N LEU A 162 -6.24 -12.20 2.99
CA LEU A 162 -5.15 -13.18 3.14
C LEU A 162 -4.70 -13.85 1.83
N LEU A 163 -5.45 -13.68 0.74
CA LEU A 163 -5.06 -14.16 -0.59
C LEU A 163 -4.71 -12.95 -1.48
N PRO A 164 -3.69 -13.07 -2.36
CA PRO A 164 -3.43 -12.07 -3.39
C PRO A 164 -4.48 -12.17 -4.51
N ASP A 165 -4.74 -11.04 -5.17
CA ASP A 165 -5.74 -10.93 -6.24
C ASP A 165 -5.38 -11.79 -7.47
N ASP A 166 -4.08 -12.04 -7.67
CA ASP A 166 -3.56 -12.93 -8.72
C ASP A 166 -2.63 -13.99 -8.13
N MET A 167 -2.84 -15.24 -8.57
CA MET A 167 -2.03 -16.41 -8.28
C MET A 167 -1.70 -17.19 -9.57
N ALA A 168 -1.63 -16.51 -10.72
CA ALA A 168 -1.22 -17.11 -11.97
C ALA A 168 0.19 -17.71 -11.89
N LYS A 169 0.38 -18.87 -12.52
CA LYS A 169 1.71 -19.45 -12.69
C LYS A 169 2.53 -18.54 -13.63
N PRO A 170 3.76 -18.15 -13.27
CA PRO A 170 4.56 -17.29 -14.12
C PRO A 170 4.90 -17.97 -15.46
N PRO A 171 4.93 -17.21 -16.57
CA PRO A 171 5.34 -17.72 -17.87
C PRO A 171 6.83 -18.05 -17.89
N LEU A 172 7.23 -18.94 -18.80
CA LEU A 172 8.65 -19.21 -19.03
C LEU A 172 9.36 -17.96 -19.59
N PRO A 173 10.65 -17.76 -19.27
CA PRO A 173 11.47 -16.74 -19.90
C PRO A 173 11.58 -16.92 -21.42
N ARG A 174 11.92 -15.83 -22.12
CA ARG A 174 12.10 -15.84 -23.58
C ARG A 174 13.16 -16.88 -23.98
N GLU A 175 12.86 -17.68 -25.00
CA GLU A 175 13.73 -18.77 -25.49
C GLU A 175 15.17 -18.34 -25.77
N THR A 176 15.36 -17.09 -26.24
CA THR A 176 16.69 -16.51 -26.51
C THR A 176 17.59 -16.41 -25.27
N LEU A 177 16.99 -16.37 -24.08
CA LEU A 177 17.64 -16.25 -22.77
C LEU A 177 17.67 -17.57 -21.99
N LEU A 178 17.30 -18.70 -22.59
CA LEU A 178 17.45 -20.01 -21.96
C LEU A 178 18.91 -20.51 -22.06
N PRO A 179 19.40 -21.28 -21.07
CA PRO A 179 20.75 -21.83 -21.10
C PRO A 179 20.93 -22.85 -22.23
N ARG A 180 22.07 -22.79 -22.93
CA ARG A 180 22.36 -23.63 -24.11
C ARG A 180 23.46 -24.66 -23.87
N THR A 181 24.34 -24.40 -22.89
CA THR A 181 25.48 -25.26 -22.52
C THR A 181 25.34 -25.76 -21.08
N SER A 182 26.17 -26.73 -20.68
CA SER A 182 26.24 -27.20 -19.29
C SER A 182 26.67 -26.07 -18.34
N GLU A 183 27.67 -25.28 -18.72
CA GLU A 183 28.18 -24.16 -17.92
C GLU A 183 27.15 -23.02 -17.76
N GLU A 184 26.31 -22.79 -18.77
CA GLU A 184 25.14 -21.91 -18.65
C GLU A 184 24.04 -22.50 -17.76
N SER A 185 23.83 -23.81 -17.83
CA SER A 185 22.82 -24.52 -17.03
C SER A 185 23.15 -24.47 -15.54
N GLU A 186 24.43 -24.58 -15.18
CA GLU A 186 24.91 -24.40 -13.79
C GLU A 186 24.69 -22.96 -13.28
N ARG A 187 25.00 -21.94 -14.10
CA ARG A 187 24.71 -20.54 -13.77
C ARG A 187 23.22 -20.28 -13.62
N TRP A 188 22.40 -20.85 -14.52
CA TRP A 188 20.95 -20.74 -14.48
C TRP A 188 20.36 -21.38 -13.23
N ASP A 189 20.74 -22.61 -12.89
CA ASP A 189 20.25 -23.30 -11.70
C ASP A 189 20.60 -22.54 -10.42
N LYS A 190 21.83 -22.02 -10.32
CA LYS A 190 22.23 -21.14 -9.21
C LYS A 190 21.35 -19.90 -9.13
N ALA A 191 21.25 -19.12 -10.20
CA ALA A 191 20.49 -17.87 -10.22
C ALA A 191 18.99 -18.10 -9.93
N MET A 192 18.42 -19.19 -10.46
CA MET A 192 17.03 -19.56 -10.23
C MET A 192 16.77 -19.97 -8.77
N ARG A 193 17.69 -20.72 -8.13
CA ARG A 193 17.60 -21.04 -6.69
C ARG A 193 17.70 -19.81 -5.80
N GLU A 194 18.63 -18.90 -6.10
CA GLU A 194 18.77 -17.63 -5.37
C GLU A 194 17.47 -16.81 -5.46
N GLY A 195 16.95 -16.63 -6.67
CA GLY A 195 15.67 -15.95 -6.88
C GLY A 195 14.49 -16.67 -6.22
N TRP A 196 14.46 -18.00 -6.23
CA TRP A 196 13.37 -18.78 -5.64
C TRP A 196 13.22 -18.53 -4.14
N GLU A 197 14.31 -18.52 -3.37
CA GLU A 197 14.22 -18.24 -1.92
C GLU A 197 13.91 -16.77 -1.62
N GLU A 198 14.39 -15.82 -2.43
CA GLU A 198 13.97 -14.41 -2.37
C GLU A 198 12.45 -14.27 -2.60
N GLY A 199 11.92 -14.89 -3.65
CA GLY A 199 10.49 -14.90 -3.94
C GLY A 199 9.64 -15.55 -2.85
N ARG A 200 10.19 -16.57 -2.16
CA ARG A 200 9.56 -17.15 -0.96
C ARG A 200 9.56 -16.19 0.22
N SER A 201 10.64 -15.45 0.46
CA SER A 201 10.71 -14.42 1.52
C SER A 201 9.70 -13.31 1.26
N MET A 202 9.70 -12.73 0.06
CA MET A 202 8.75 -11.68 -0.34
C MET A 202 7.28 -12.09 -0.12
N ALA A 203 6.95 -13.36 -0.38
CA ALA A 203 5.61 -13.89 -0.16
C ALA A 203 5.27 -14.15 1.32
N ILE A 204 6.26 -14.30 2.20
CA ILE A 204 6.07 -14.34 3.66
C ILE A 204 5.84 -12.91 4.18
N ASP A 205 6.71 -11.97 3.80
CA ASP A 205 6.61 -10.56 4.20
C ASP A 205 5.26 -9.94 3.75
N GLU A 206 4.82 -10.25 2.52
CA GLU A 206 3.50 -9.86 2.02
C GLU A 206 2.34 -10.52 2.79
N ALA A 207 2.50 -11.76 3.25
CA ALA A 207 1.47 -12.46 4.02
C ALA A 207 1.27 -11.87 5.43
N ASP A 208 2.35 -11.42 6.07
CA ASP A 208 2.27 -10.75 7.38
C ASP A 208 1.57 -9.38 7.26
N LEU A 209 1.92 -8.58 6.25
CA LEU A 209 1.22 -7.32 5.94
C LEU A 209 -0.28 -7.53 5.64
N ARG A 210 -0.63 -8.63 4.95
CA ARG A 210 -2.02 -9.01 4.68
C ARG A 210 -2.77 -9.46 5.94
N LEU A 211 -2.09 -10.14 6.87
CA LEU A 211 -2.65 -10.49 8.17
C LEU A 211 -2.92 -9.24 9.03
N GLU A 212 -2.01 -8.26 9.02
CA GLU A 212 -2.28 -6.97 9.66
C GLU A 212 -3.47 -6.25 9.03
N ALA A 213 -3.57 -6.25 7.70
CA ALA A 213 -4.69 -5.65 6.98
C ALA A 213 -6.04 -6.31 7.34
N LEU A 214 -6.07 -7.65 7.45
CA LEU A 214 -7.23 -8.40 7.94
C LEU A 214 -7.63 -7.96 9.36
N GLN A 215 -6.66 -7.96 10.29
CA GLN A 215 -6.92 -7.62 11.69
C GLN A 215 -7.41 -6.18 11.84
N ARG A 216 -6.75 -5.23 11.15
CA ARG A 216 -7.11 -3.80 11.14
C ARG A 216 -8.49 -3.59 10.51
N GLY A 217 -8.75 -4.24 9.37
CA GLY A 217 -10.04 -4.19 8.69
C GLY A 217 -11.18 -4.69 9.57
N PHE A 218 -11.03 -5.86 10.19
CA PHE A 218 -12.05 -6.42 11.08
C PHE A 218 -12.25 -5.60 12.35
N ARG A 219 -11.16 -5.28 13.08
CA ARG A 219 -11.23 -4.47 14.31
C ARG A 219 -11.82 -3.08 14.04
N GLY A 220 -11.49 -2.45 12.92
CA GLY A 220 -12.04 -1.15 12.53
C GLY A 220 -13.54 -1.17 12.26
N MET A 221 -14.07 -2.24 11.67
CA MET A 221 -15.52 -2.43 11.49
C MET A 221 -16.24 -2.74 12.81
N VAL A 222 -15.60 -3.50 13.72
CA VAL A 222 -16.13 -3.73 15.08
C VAL A 222 -16.15 -2.43 15.88
N LEU A 223 -15.09 -1.62 15.80
CA LEU A 223 -15.00 -0.30 16.42
C LEU A 223 -16.10 0.65 15.91
N TYR A 224 -16.37 0.66 14.60
CA TYR A 224 -17.51 1.38 14.04
C TYR A 224 -18.84 0.97 14.69
N ARG A 225 -19.11 -0.34 14.80
CA ARG A 225 -20.35 -0.85 15.43
C ARG A 225 -20.47 -0.42 16.89
N LEU A 226 -19.36 -0.46 17.63
CA LEU A 226 -19.30 -0.02 19.03
C LEU A 226 -19.58 1.48 19.16
N LEU A 227 -18.85 2.33 18.44
CA LEU A 227 -19.05 3.79 18.49
C LEU A 227 -20.46 4.20 18.05
N ALA A 228 -21.05 3.50 17.07
CA ALA A 228 -22.42 3.77 16.61
C ALA A 228 -23.47 3.40 17.68
N LEU A 229 -23.30 2.27 18.39
CA LEU A 229 -24.15 1.88 19.51
C LEU A 229 -24.14 2.92 20.64
N HIS A 230 -22.97 3.52 20.87
CA HIS A 230 -22.73 4.55 21.87
C HIS A 230 -23.05 5.98 21.40
N GLY A 231 -23.52 6.19 20.17
CA GLY A 231 -23.87 7.52 19.65
C GLY A 231 -22.68 8.45 19.38
N MET A 232 -21.47 7.89 19.26
CA MET A 232 -20.22 8.63 19.02
C MET A 232 -19.89 8.78 17.53
N ILE A 233 -20.53 8.01 16.66
CA ILE A 233 -20.47 8.15 15.20
C ILE A 233 -21.89 8.00 14.64
N ASP A 234 -22.32 8.97 13.84
CA ASP A 234 -23.59 8.88 13.12
C ASP A 234 -23.41 7.98 11.89
N PRO A 235 -24.35 7.06 11.61
CA PRO A 235 -24.24 6.10 10.52
C PRO A 235 -24.36 6.79 9.14
N PRO A 236 -23.81 6.18 8.07
CA PRO A 236 -23.90 6.74 6.72
C PRO A 236 -25.37 6.83 6.28
N GLN A 237 -25.75 7.98 5.71
CA GLN A 237 -27.10 8.19 5.19
C GLN A 237 -27.18 7.66 3.76
N VAL A 238 -28.19 6.84 3.49
CA VAL A 238 -28.46 6.27 2.17
C VAL A 238 -29.86 6.67 1.72
N ILE A 239 -29.94 7.20 0.50
CA ILE A 239 -31.19 7.54 -0.19
C ILE A 239 -31.45 6.55 -1.34
N GLU A 240 -32.72 6.30 -1.62
CA GLU A 240 -33.16 5.58 -2.82
C GLU A 240 -33.58 6.60 -3.88
N ARG A 241 -33.08 6.45 -5.11
CA ARG A 241 -33.48 7.24 -6.29
C ARG A 241 -34.09 6.30 -7.33
N ARG A 242 -35.16 6.76 -7.97
CA ARG A 242 -35.84 6.05 -9.07
C ARG A 242 -35.83 6.97 -10.30
N PRO A 243 -34.86 6.84 -11.21
CA PRO A 243 -34.74 7.73 -12.36
C PRO A 243 -35.87 7.57 -13.39
N GLY A 244 -36.57 6.43 -13.40
CA GLY A 244 -37.73 6.17 -14.24
C GLY A 244 -38.22 4.72 -14.11
N GLU A 245 -39.46 4.44 -14.52
CA GLU A 245 -39.96 3.06 -14.61
C GLU A 245 -39.42 2.33 -15.84
N VAL A 246 -39.17 3.06 -16.93
CA VAL A 246 -38.52 2.58 -18.14
C VAL A 246 -37.51 3.64 -18.58
N ILE A 247 -36.27 3.22 -18.84
CA ILE A 247 -35.16 4.07 -19.30
C ILE A 247 -34.52 3.37 -20.49
N THR A 248 -34.32 4.08 -21.58
CA THR A 248 -33.55 3.60 -22.73
C THR A 248 -32.14 4.18 -22.65
N SER A 249 -31.12 3.42 -23.06
CA SER A 249 -29.76 3.95 -23.21
C SER A 249 -29.71 5.09 -24.24
N ASP A 250 -28.73 6.00 -24.10
CA ASP A 250 -28.57 7.16 -25.00
C ASP A 250 -28.39 6.76 -26.48
N ASN A 251 -27.89 5.54 -26.73
CA ASN A 251 -27.67 4.92 -28.03
C ASN A 251 -28.81 3.98 -28.47
N GLY A 252 -29.83 3.74 -27.64
CA GLY A 252 -31.07 3.06 -28.02
C GLY A 252 -31.03 1.51 -28.06
N ASP A 253 -29.95 0.89 -27.60
CA ASP A 253 -29.73 -0.57 -27.65
C ASP A 253 -30.07 -1.31 -26.34
N GLU A 254 -30.22 -0.60 -25.23
CA GLU A 254 -30.56 -1.16 -23.92
C GLU A 254 -31.84 -0.52 -23.37
N LEU A 255 -32.70 -1.34 -22.77
CA LEU A 255 -33.95 -0.92 -22.12
C LEU A 255 -33.96 -1.40 -20.67
N LEU A 256 -33.76 -0.47 -19.74
CA LEU A 256 -33.76 -0.71 -18.30
C LEU A 256 -35.17 -0.47 -17.74
N ILE A 257 -35.74 -1.48 -17.07
CA ILE A 257 -37.09 -1.41 -16.50
C ILE A 257 -37.01 -1.55 -14.97
N GLY A 258 -37.74 -0.71 -14.25
CA GLY A 258 -37.82 -0.74 -12.78
C GLY A 258 -36.56 -0.23 -12.06
N VAL A 259 -35.81 0.68 -12.69
CA VAL A 259 -34.49 1.13 -12.19
C VAL A 259 -34.59 1.74 -10.79
N ARG A 260 -33.77 1.21 -9.88
CA ARG A 260 -33.59 1.68 -8.51
C ARG A 260 -32.11 1.87 -8.24
N GLU A 261 -31.75 3.06 -7.79
CA GLU A 261 -30.40 3.42 -7.36
C GLU A 261 -30.41 3.60 -5.83
N GLU A 262 -29.42 3.04 -5.13
CA GLU A 262 -29.11 3.41 -3.74
C GLU A 262 -27.83 4.25 -3.72
N ILE A 263 -27.86 5.40 -3.05
CA ILE A 263 -26.75 6.36 -3.02
C ILE A 263 -26.43 6.70 -1.57
N ILE A 264 -25.15 6.63 -1.18
CA ILE A 264 -24.67 7.19 0.09
C ILE A 264 -24.69 8.71 -0.05
N SER A 265 -25.69 9.36 0.56
CA SER A 265 -25.86 10.82 0.50
C SER A 265 -24.99 11.55 1.52
N LYS A 266 -24.61 10.88 2.61
CA LYS A 266 -23.63 11.34 3.60
C LYS A 266 -22.84 10.17 4.16
N ASP A 267 -21.53 10.36 4.28
CA ASP A 267 -20.64 9.45 4.99
C ASP A 267 -20.94 9.38 6.49
N ALA A 268 -20.37 8.38 7.15
CA ALA A 268 -20.36 8.30 8.60
C ALA A 268 -19.44 9.38 9.18
N TYR A 269 -19.87 10.07 10.23
CA TYR A 269 -19.11 11.17 10.86
C TYR A 269 -19.13 11.08 12.39
N PHE A 270 -17.99 11.37 13.01
CA PHE A 270 -17.86 11.40 14.46
C PHE A 270 -18.70 12.54 15.05
N VAL A 271 -19.47 12.23 16.09
CA VAL A 271 -20.33 13.18 16.79
C VAL A 271 -19.49 13.93 17.82
N SER A 272 -19.32 15.24 17.67
CA SER A 272 -18.51 16.07 18.57
C SER A 272 -19.22 16.45 19.89
N GLU A 273 -20.52 16.15 20.03
CA GLU A 273 -21.36 16.53 21.17
C GLU A 273 -21.40 15.42 22.24
N PRO A 274 -20.71 15.54 23.40
CA PRO A 274 -20.62 14.45 24.36
C PRO A 274 -21.95 14.10 25.03
N GLY A 275 -22.92 15.03 25.06
CA GLY A 275 -24.27 14.78 25.57
C GLY A 275 -25.10 13.80 24.72
N ARG A 276 -24.67 13.52 23.48
CA ARG A 276 -25.24 12.45 22.64
C ARG A 276 -24.61 11.08 22.90
N TRP A 277 -23.45 11.05 23.57
CA TRP A 277 -22.69 9.82 23.81
C TRP A 277 -23.25 9.06 25.00
N LYS A 278 -23.31 7.74 24.88
CA LYS A 278 -23.51 6.82 26.01
C LYS A 278 -22.15 6.36 26.50
N ALA A 279 -21.93 6.35 27.81
CA ALA A 279 -20.64 5.95 28.39
C ALA A 279 -20.15 4.60 27.81
N LEU A 280 -18.93 4.59 27.29
CA LEU A 280 -18.22 3.36 26.94
C LEU A 280 -17.75 2.70 28.24
N ASP A 281 -18.62 1.90 28.85
CA ASP A 281 -18.18 0.99 29.91
C ASP A 281 -17.36 -0.13 29.27
N TYR A 282 -16.03 -0.02 29.38
CA TYR A 282 -15.09 -1.04 28.92
C TYR A 282 -15.11 -2.29 29.82
N GLY A 283 -15.91 -2.33 30.88
CA GLY A 283 -15.96 -3.41 31.88
C GLY A 283 -14.70 -3.53 32.74
N PHE A 284 -13.70 -2.69 32.50
CA PHE A 284 -12.40 -2.73 33.15
C PHE A 284 -12.42 -1.87 34.42
N LYS A 285 -12.81 -2.47 35.54
CA LYS A 285 -12.43 -1.92 36.85
C LYS A 285 -10.93 -2.11 37.02
N ALA A 286 -10.19 -1.00 37.14
CA ALA A 286 -8.79 -1.06 37.52
C ALA A 286 -8.65 -1.80 38.88
N PRO A 287 -7.66 -2.71 39.06
CA PRO A 287 -7.45 -3.39 40.34
C PRO A 287 -7.00 -2.38 41.43
N GLY A 288 -7.97 -1.76 42.12
CA GLY A 288 -7.68 -0.81 43.19
C GLY A 288 -8.81 0.17 43.55
N GLU A 289 -9.71 0.48 42.62
CA GLU A 289 -10.81 1.42 42.90
C GLU A 289 -12.01 0.71 43.53
N LYS A 290 -12.36 1.14 44.74
CA LYS A 290 -13.55 0.71 45.50
C LYS A 290 -14.71 1.68 45.27
#